data_AF-G7HWX5-F1
#
_entry.id   AF-G7HWX5-F1
#
_cell.length_a   1.000
_cell.length_b   1.000
_cell.length_c   1.000
_cell.angle_alpha   90.00
_cell.angle_beta   90.00
_cell.angle_gamma   90.00
#
_symmetry.space_group_name_H-M   'P 1'
#
loop_
_entity.id
_entity.type
_entity.pdbx_description
1 polymer ?
#
loop_
_entity_poly.entity_id
_entity_poly.type
_entity_poly.pdbx_seq_one_letter_code
_entity_poly.pdbx_strand_id
1 'polypeptide(L)'
;MEGVSSLVKNIISLLPEYGMEWGLWCDNPPIPTYRGWPPTPRNFMFSKGLEERLHDWLESWRNNYADGPEEQAETWKQGFDKYAWAQEGDALSREIEAECHGYKVRRDYEIYLKSPDRK
;
A
#
# COMPACT_ATOMS: atom_id res chain seq x y z
N MET A 1 16.80 34.46 -4.76
CA MET A 1 15.43 34.19 -5.24
C MET A 1 14.89 33.06 -4.40
N GLU A 2 13.93 33.41 -3.56
CA GLU A 2 13.29 32.56 -2.57
C GLU A 2 12.35 31.53 -3.23
N GLY A 3 12.30 30.34 -2.63
CA GLY A 3 11.07 29.55 -2.51
C GLY A 3 10.57 28.77 -3.73
N VAL A 4 11.18 27.61 -4.02
CA VAL A 4 10.45 26.51 -4.67
C VAL A 4 9.94 25.55 -3.59
N SER A 5 9.04 26.04 -2.73
CA SER A 5 8.20 25.18 -1.92
C SER A 5 6.87 24.98 -2.67
N SER A 6 6.92 24.18 -3.72
CA SER A 6 5.74 23.72 -4.45
C SER A 6 5.59 22.22 -4.19
N LEU A 7 4.91 21.92 -3.08
CA LEU A 7 4.01 20.78 -2.85
C LEU A 7 4.37 19.48 -3.56
N VAL A 8 4.70 18.44 -2.79
CA VAL A 8 4.83 17.06 -3.29
C VAL A 8 3.48 16.64 -3.89
N LYS A 9 3.27 16.88 -5.19
CA LYS A 9 2.05 16.48 -5.93
C LYS A 9 2.04 15.00 -6.31
N ASN A 10 3.16 14.32 -6.09
CA ASN A 10 3.43 12.97 -6.51
C ASN A 10 3.59 12.07 -5.28
N ILE A 11 2.50 11.91 -4.53
CA ILE A 11 2.46 10.99 -3.39
C ILE A 11 1.67 9.75 -3.80
N ILE A 12 2.28 8.58 -3.59
CA ILE A 12 1.61 7.28 -3.64
C ILE A 12 1.36 6.88 -2.20
N SER A 13 0.11 6.68 -1.81
CA SER A 13 -0.19 6.10 -0.51
C SER A 13 -0.29 4.59 -0.67
N LEU A 14 0.52 3.86 0.09
CA LEU A 14 0.47 2.41 0.16
C LEU A 14 -0.42 2.03 1.35
N LEU A 15 -1.65 1.62 1.06
CA LEU A 15 -2.68 1.30 2.04
C LEU A 15 -3.56 0.17 1.49
N PRO A 16 -3.42 -1.06 2.02
CA PRO A 16 -4.41 -2.12 1.80
C PRO A 16 -5.81 -1.60 2.14
N GLU A 17 -6.82 -1.93 1.34
CA GLU A 17 -8.20 -1.59 1.64
C GLU A 17 -9.14 -2.66 1.09
N TYR A 18 -10.23 -2.94 1.81
CA TYR A 18 -11.18 -3.96 1.37
C TYR A 18 -11.82 -3.57 0.04
N GLY A 19 -11.94 -4.54 -0.88
CA GLY A 19 -12.43 -4.29 -2.24
C GLY A 19 -11.43 -3.61 -3.18
N MET A 20 -10.27 -3.14 -2.70
CA MET A 20 -9.24 -2.54 -3.53
C MET A 20 -8.12 -3.53 -3.80
N GLU A 21 -7.88 -3.85 -5.07
CA GLU A 21 -6.93 -4.91 -5.47
C GLU A 21 -5.50 -4.60 -5.06
N TRP A 22 -5.03 -3.37 -5.34
CA TRP A 22 -3.61 -3.02 -5.29
C TRP A 22 -3.16 -2.18 -4.09
N GLY A 23 -4.09 -1.68 -3.27
CA GLY A 23 -3.76 -0.83 -2.13
C GLY A 23 -2.92 0.41 -2.48
N LEU A 24 -3.02 0.90 -3.72
CA LEU A 24 -2.32 2.07 -4.23
C LEU A 24 -3.30 3.23 -4.35
N TRP A 25 -2.93 4.38 -3.78
CA TRP A 25 -3.72 5.59 -3.86
C TRP A 25 -2.88 6.75 -4.35
N CYS A 26 -3.34 7.43 -5.39
CA CYS A 26 -2.66 8.56 -5.97
C CYS A 26 -3.63 9.42 -6.77
N ASP A 27 -3.60 10.73 -6.57
CA ASP A 27 -4.45 11.68 -7.31
C ASP A 27 -3.96 11.87 -8.76
N ASN A 28 -2.65 11.74 -8.99
CA ASN A 28 -2.00 12.04 -10.27
C ASN A 28 -0.98 10.96 -10.64
N PRO A 29 -1.41 9.72 -10.97
CA PRO A 29 -0.48 8.69 -11.43
C PRO A 29 0.13 9.06 -12.79
N PRO A 30 1.35 8.57 -13.13
CA PRO A 30 2.02 8.88 -14.39
C PRO A 30 1.19 8.55 -15.62
N ILE A 31 0.53 7.39 -15.59
CA ILE A 31 -0.48 7.00 -16.57
C ILE A 31 -1.84 7.17 -15.89
N PRO A 32 -2.72 8.05 -16.38
CA PRO A 32 -4.04 8.30 -15.77
C PRO A 32 -4.87 7.04 -15.62
N THR A 33 -5.65 6.96 -14.54
CA THR A 33 -6.67 5.93 -14.37
C THR A 33 -7.90 6.25 -15.22
N TYR A 34 -8.73 5.23 -15.47
CA TYR A 34 -10.10 5.49 -15.90
C TYR A 34 -10.86 6.18 -14.77
N ARG A 35 -11.72 7.16 -15.08
CA ARG A 35 -12.34 8.02 -14.05
C ARG A 35 -12.99 7.19 -12.94
N GLY A 36 -12.56 7.45 -11.70
CA GLY A 36 -13.09 6.80 -10.49
C GLY A 36 -12.50 5.44 -10.18
N TRP A 37 -11.58 4.91 -10.99
CA TRP A 37 -10.91 3.65 -10.73
C TRP A 37 -9.62 3.86 -9.93
N PRO A 38 -9.31 2.96 -8.98
CA PRO A 38 -8.06 3.01 -8.25
C PRO A 38 -6.86 2.80 -9.18
N PRO A 39 -5.70 3.38 -8.85
CA PRO A 39 -4.44 3.07 -9.52
C PRO A 39 -4.07 1.58 -9.45
N THR A 40 -3.43 1.12 -10.51
CA THR A 40 -2.82 -0.22 -10.63
C THR A 40 -1.31 -0.08 -10.81
N PRO A 41 -0.51 -1.16 -10.64
CA PRO A 41 0.92 -1.17 -10.95
C PRO A 41 1.26 -0.62 -12.34
N ARG A 42 0.42 -0.93 -13.33
CA ARG A 42 0.56 -0.43 -14.70
C ARG A 42 0.51 1.10 -14.78
N ASN A 43 -0.27 1.75 -13.92
CA ASN A 43 -0.37 3.21 -13.91
C ASN A 43 0.97 3.89 -13.55
N PHE A 44 1.84 3.17 -12.84
CA PHE A 44 3.17 3.62 -12.42
C PHE A 44 4.31 2.96 -13.19
N MET A 45 3.98 2.06 -14.12
CA MET A 45 4.95 1.28 -14.90
C MET A 45 5.87 0.40 -14.03
N PHE A 46 5.33 -0.14 -12.93
CA PHE A 46 6.09 -1.06 -12.07
C PHE A 46 6.54 -2.31 -12.82
N SER A 47 7.66 -2.85 -12.38
CA SER A 47 8.17 -4.14 -12.82
C SER A 47 7.25 -5.28 -12.39
N LYS A 48 7.31 -6.39 -13.12
CA LYS A 48 6.55 -7.60 -12.78
C LYS A 48 6.91 -8.14 -11.39
N GLY A 49 8.17 -8.03 -10.99
CA GLY A 49 8.61 -8.50 -9.67
C GLY A 49 8.05 -7.65 -8.52
N LEU A 50 7.99 -6.33 -8.70
CA LEU A 50 7.36 -5.44 -7.74
C LEU A 50 5.85 -5.67 -7.67
N GLU A 51 5.19 -5.87 -8.82
CA GLU A 51 3.77 -6.22 -8.90
C GLU A 51 3.45 -7.52 -8.14
N GLU A 52 4.23 -8.59 -8.37
CA GLU A 52 4.06 -9.88 -7.69
C GLU A 52 4.24 -9.75 -6.17
N ARG A 53 5.30 -9.09 -5.71
CA ARG A 53 5.52 -8.89 -4.26
C ARG A 53 4.44 -8.03 -3.61
N LEU A 54 3.98 -6.99 -4.31
CA LEU A 54 2.89 -6.15 -3.83
C LEU A 54 1.60 -6.97 -3.68
N HIS A 55 1.29 -7.82 -4.67
CA HIS A 55 0.14 -8.72 -4.62
C HIS A 55 0.25 -9.69 -3.42
N ASP A 56 1.39 -10.37 -3.25
CA ASP A 56 1.60 -11.31 -2.15
C ASP A 56 1.48 -10.64 -0.77
N TRP A 57 1.99 -9.41 -0.64
CA TRP A 57 1.89 -8.62 0.58
C TRP A 57 0.45 -8.21 0.92
N LEU A 58 -0.36 -7.86 -0.11
CA LEU A 58 -1.78 -7.55 0.05
C LEU A 58 -2.61 -8.79 0.34
N GLU A 59 -2.31 -9.92 -0.31
CA GLU A 59 -2.97 -11.20 -0.03
C GLU A 59 -2.70 -11.65 1.41
N SER A 60 -1.47 -11.47 1.89
CA SER A 60 -1.13 -11.70 3.29
C SER A 60 -1.96 -10.83 4.24
N TRP A 61 -2.20 -9.55 3.90
CA TRP A 61 -3.09 -8.70 4.69
C TRP A 61 -4.55 -9.18 4.66
N ARG A 62 -5.08 -9.56 3.49
CA ARG A 62 -6.46 -10.07 3.37
C ARG A 62 -6.68 -11.31 4.24
N ASN A 63 -5.81 -12.31 4.07
CA ASN A 63 -5.93 -13.61 4.74
C ASN A 63 -5.74 -13.54 6.26
N ASN A 64 -5.03 -12.53 6.76
CA ASN A 64 -4.67 -12.45 8.18
C ASN A 64 -5.34 -11.29 8.93
N TYR A 65 -5.90 -10.31 8.23
CA TYR A 65 -6.56 -9.15 8.83
C TYR A 65 -7.97 -8.94 8.27
N ALA A 66 -8.09 -8.73 6.95
CA ALA A 66 -9.34 -8.25 6.35
C ALA A 66 -10.47 -9.30 6.38
N ASP A 67 -10.12 -10.57 6.11
CA ASP A 67 -11.08 -11.68 6.05
C ASP A 67 -11.25 -12.34 7.44
N GLY A 68 -11.08 -11.56 8.51
CA GLY A 68 -11.37 -11.99 9.87
C GLY A 68 -12.88 -12.16 10.12
N PRO A 69 -13.29 -12.90 11.16
CA PRO A 69 -14.69 -12.97 11.58
C PRO A 69 -15.27 -11.59 11.84
N GLU A 70 -16.54 -11.36 11.46
CA GLU A 70 -17.20 -10.05 11.58
C GLU A 70 -17.21 -9.55 13.03
N GLU A 71 -17.36 -10.45 14.01
CA GLU A 71 -17.37 -10.12 15.43
C GLU A 71 -15.99 -9.67 15.96
N GLN A 72 -14.94 -9.89 15.17
CA GLN A 72 -13.56 -9.52 15.45
C GLN A 72 -12.95 -8.73 14.28
N ALA A 73 -13.79 -7.93 13.62
CA ALA A 73 -13.33 -7.01 12.58
C ALA A 73 -12.13 -6.19 13.09
N GLU A 74 -11.21 -5.87 12.19
CA GLU A 74 -10.04 -5.05 12.48
C GLU A 74 -9.02 -5.69 13.44
N THR A 75 -8.90 -7.01 13.43
CA THR A 75 -7.91 -7.74 14.25
C THR A 75 -7.02 -8.66 13.42
N TRP A 76 -5.75 -8.72 13.79
CA TRP A 76 -4.80 -9.65 13.18
C TRP A 76 -5.03 -11.07 13.64
N LYS A 77 -4.84 -12.05 12.75
CA LYS A 77 -4.82 -13.46 13.08
C LYS A 77 -3.80 -13.74 14.19
N GLN A 78 -4.21 -14.48 15.21
CA GLN A 78 -3.32 -14.89 16.27
C GLN A 78 -2.06 -15.58 15.71
N GLY A 79 -0.88 -15.14 16.15
CA GLY A 79 0.40 -15.68 15.73
C GLY A 79 0.89 -15.22 14.36
N PHE A 80 0.14 -14.37 13.65
CA PHE A 80 0.64 -13.72 12.43
C PHE A 80 1.62 -12.60 12.79
N ASP A 81 2.78 -12.57 12.15
CA ASP A 81 3.79 -11.54 12.38
C ASP A 81 3.48 -10.27 11.59
N LYS A 82 2.65 -9.41 12.16
CA LYS A 82 2.29 -8.10 11.57
C LYS A 82 3.49 -7.14 11.46
N TYR A 83 4.55 -7.34 12.26
CA TYR A 83 5.74 -6.51 12.18
C TYR A 83 6.61 -6.91 10.99
N ALA A 84 6.79 -8.22 10.74
CA ALA A 84 7.42 -8.70 9.51
C ALA A 84 6.64 -8.28 8.27
N TRP A 85 5.30 -8.34 8.32
CA TRP A 85 4.45 -7.81 7.26
C TRP A 85 4.67 -6.31 7.01
N ALA A 86 4.77 -5.49 8.05
CA ALA A 86 5.06 -4.06 7.89
C ALA A 86 6.48 -3.80 7.37
N GLN A 87 7.47 -4.62 7.76
CA GLN A 87 8.83 -4.54 7.21
C GLN A 87 8.86 -4.83 5.70
N GLU A 88 8.03 -5.75 5.21
CA GLU A 88 7.87 -5.96 3.77
C GLU A 88 7.21 -4.74 3.10
N GLY A 89 6.22 -4.11 3.76
CA GLY A 89 5.65 -2.84 3.31
C GLY A 89 6.69 -1.71 3.21
N ASP A 90 7.67 -1.69 4.12
CA ASP A 90 8.80 -0.75 4.09
C ASP A 90 9.73 -1.02 2.90
N ALA A 91 9.99 -2.29 2.59
CA ALA A 91 10.79 -2.69 1.44
C ALA A 91 10.09 -2.33 0.13
N LEU A 92 8.80 -2.67 -0.01
CA LEU A 92 7.96 -2.28 -1.14
C LEU A 92 7.92 -0.77 -1.34
N SER A 93 7.78 0.00 -0.27
CA SER A 93 7.77 1.47 -0.35
C SER A 93 9.06 2.03 -0.96
N ARG A 94 10.22 1.46 -0.60
CA ARG A 94 11.52 1.90 -1.13
C ARG A 94 11.66 1.52 -2.61
N GLU A 95 11.19 0.35 -2.99
CA GLU A 95 11.25 -0.14 -4.37
C GLU A 95 10.30 0.64 -5.29
N ILE A 96 9.09 0.96 -4.82
CA ILE A 96 8.16 1.86 -5.51
C ILE A 96 8.81 3.23 -5.78
N GLU A 97 9.47 3.82 -4.79
CA GLU A 97 10.18 5.10 -4.99
C GLU A 97 11.36 4.97 -5.96
N ALA A 98 12.00 3.80 -6.01
CA ALA A 98 13.11 3.54 -6.91
C ALA A 98 12.64 3.36 -8.37
N GLU A 99 11.52 2.69 -8.59
CA GLU A 99 10.96 2.46 -9.93
C GLU A 99 10.13 3.66 -10.44
N CYS A 100 9.46 4.40 -9.56
CA CYS A 100 8.62 5.55 -9.91
C CYS A 100 9.30 6.88 -9.54
N HIS A 101 10.29 7.25 -10.34
CA HIS A 101 11.07 8.47 -10.10
C HIS A 101 10.19 9.73 -9.99
N GLY A 102 10.46 10.53 -8.96
CA GLY A 102 9.72 11.76 -8.70
C GLY A 102 8.44 11.56 -7.89
N TYR A 103 8.12 10.34 -7.46
CA TYR A 103 7.09 10.05 -6.47
C TYR A 103 7.70 9.74 -5.10
N LYS A 104 6.91 10.04 -4.06
CA LYS A 104 7.17 9.62 -2.67
C LYS A 104 6.08 8.70 -2.18
N VAL A 105 6.44 7.74 -1.34
CA VAL A 105 5.49 6.79 -0.77
C VAL A 105 5.12 7.20 0.65
N ARG A 106 3.82 7.31 0.90
CA ARG A 106 3.25 7.42 2.24
C ARG A 106 2.88 6.03 2.74
N ARG A 107 3.40 5.66 3.91
CA ARG A 107 3.29 4.32 4.52
C ARG A 107 2.01 4.17 5.34
N ASP A 108 0.87 4.44 4.72
CA ASP A 108 -0.42 4.46 5.42
C ASP A 108 -0.81 3.09 5.99
N TYR A 109 -0.25 2.00 5.46
CA TYR A 109 -0.40 0.66 6.02
C TYR A 109 0.08 0.53 7.49
N GLU A 110 0.91 1.45 8.00
CA GLU A 110 1.33 1.46 9.41
C GLU A 110 0.14 1.57 10.39
N ILE A 111 -1.02 2.07 9.94
CA ILE A 111 -2.23 2.10 10.76
C ILE A 111 -2.58 0.72 11.31
N TYR A 112 -2.32 -0.35 10.55
CA TYR A 112 -2.67 -1.71 10.94
C TYR A 112 -1.80 -2.25 12.09
N LEU A 113 -0.64 -1.64 12.36
CA LEU A 113 0.19 -2.03 13.52
C LEU A 113 -0.48 -1.70 14.86
N LYS A 114 -1.44 -0.78 14.86
CA LYS A 114 -2.21 -0.40 16.05
C LYS A 114 -3.30 -1.43 16.38
N SER A 115 -3.68 -2.25 15.40
CA SER A 115 -4.73 -3.23 15.57
C SER A 115 -4.30 -4.40 16.45
N PRO A 116 -5.16 -4.87 17.35
CA PRO A 116 -4.84 -5.99 18.23
C PRO A 116 -4.90 -7.32 17.47
N ASP A 117 -4.46 -8.39 18.13
CA ASP A 117 -4.59 -9.74 17.60
C ASP A 117 -5.91 -10.36 18.09
N ARG A 118 -6.58 -11.16 17.26
CA ARG A 118 -7.78 -11.92 17.65
C ARG A 118 -7.45 -13.01 18.67
N LYS A 119 -8.40 -13.23 19.58
CA LYS A 119 -8.31 -14.22 20.65
C LYS A 119 -8.64 -15.63 20.15
#